data_AF-A0A932UXK4-F1
#
_entry.id   AF-A0A932UXK4-F1
#
_cell.length_a   1.000
_cell.length_b   1.000
_cell.length_c   1.000
_cell.angle_alpha   90.00
_cell.angle_beta   90.00
_cell.angle_gamma   90.00
#
_symmetry.space_group_name_H-M   'P 1'
#
loop_
_entity.id
_entity.type
_entity.pdbx_description
1 polymer ?
#
loop_
_entity_poly.entity_id
_entity_poly.type
_entity_poly.pdbx_seq_one_letter_code
_entity_poly.pdbx_strand_id
1 'polypeptide(L)'
;MTDERRPPSPPDPTPPSALSPEQIDELERRMQADEAEWNKPESWRFGIFYYSERDSRIWVPKRSLFSRRRSGGTPNLAKRQARLFVGTLLGFFLFLLAVVVALSRAGYLR
;
A
#
# COMPACT_ATOMS: atom_id res chain seq x y z
N MET A 1 56.81 -29.62 4.40
CA MET A 1 56.51 -28.29 4.98
C MET A 1 55.55 -27.62 4.02
N THR A 2 54.26 -27.93 4.16
CA THR A 2 53.19 -27.56 3.21
C THR A 2 52.57 -26.24 3.68
N ASP A 3 52.67 -25.22 2.83
CA ASP A 3 52.13 -23.87 3.05
C ASP A 3 50.60 -23.89 2.89
N GLU A 4 49.86 -24.11 3.98
CA GLU A 4 48.41 -23.95 4.03
C GLU A 4 48.03 -22.46 4.08
N ARG A 5 47.97 -21.81 2.91
CA ARG A 5 47.33 -20.49 2.81
C ARG A 5 45.82 -20.66 2.83
N ARG A 6 45.23 -20.42 3.99
CA ARG A 6 43.78 -20.29 4.17
C ARG A 6 43.25 -19.20 3.22
N PRO A 7 42.17 -19.44 2.46
CA PRO A 7 41.55 -18.39 1.64
C PRO A 7 41.08 -17.23 2.54
N PRO A 8 41.13 -15.97 2.06
CA PRO A 8 40.65 -14.84 2.82
C PRO A 8 39.17 -15.07 3.20
N SER A 9 38.84 -14.82 4.46
CA SER A 9 37.46 -14.83 4.93
C SER A 9 36.60 -13.93 4.03
N PRO A 10 35.38 -14.34 3.66
CA PRO A 10 34.48 -13.44 2.94
C PRO A 10 34.28 -12.17 3.78
N PRO A 11 34.16 -10.99 3.13
CA PRO A 11 33.92 -9.76 3.87
C PRO A 11 32.67 -9.93 4.72
N ASP A 12 32.75 -9.53 5.99
CA ASP A 12 31.60 -9.54 6.90
C ASP A 12 30.42 -8.86 6.20
N PRO A 13 29.19 -9.44 6.27
CA PRO A 13 28.02 -8.77 5.74
C PRO A 13 27.86 -7.46 6.48
N THR A 14 28.15 -6.35 5.78
CA THR A 14 28.02 -5.01 6.34
C THR A 14 26.57 -4.89 6.85
N PRO A 15 26.34 -4.48 8.12
CA PRO A 15 24.99 -4.22 8.59
C PRO A 15 24.33 -3.23 7.62
N PRO A 16 23.00 -3.36 7.34
CA PRO A 16 22.34 -2.60 6.29
C PRO A 16 22.60 -1.11 6.51
N SER A 17 23.53 -0.59 5.70
CA SER A 17 24.02 0.77 5.82
C SER A 17 22.87 1.69 5.46
N ALA A 18 22.78 2.81 6.17
CA ALA A 18 21.83 3.87 5.87
C ALA A 18 21.78 4.16 4.36
N LEU A 19 20.60 4.50 3.85
CA LEU A 19 20.39 4.86 2.44
C LEU A 19 21.48 5.82 1.95
N SER A 20 22.02 5.59 0.75
CA SER A 20 22.98 6.51 0.16
C SER A 20 22.33 7.87 -0.11
N PRO A 21 23.11 8.98 -0.18
CA PRO A 21 22.56 10.30 -0.51
C PRO A 21 21.72 10.29 -1.80
N GLU A 22 22.15 9.56 -2.82
CA GLU A 22 21.42 9.43 -4.09
C GLU A 22 20.06 8.73 -3.92
N GLN A 23 19.99 7.72 -3.03
CA GLN A 23 18.74 7.03 -2.72
C GLN A 23 17.77 7.92 -1.95
N ILE A 24 18.30 8.78 -1.07
CA ILE A 24 17.50 9.79 -0.34
C ILE A 24 16.91 10.78 -1.34
N ASP A 25 17.73 11.35 -2.22
CA ASP A 25 17.28 12.32 -3.22
C ASP A 25 16.22 11.74 -4.17
N GLU A 26 16.38 10.49 -4.58
CA GLU A 26 15.39 9.79 -5.42
C GLU A 26 14.09 9.54 -4.65
N LEU A 27 14.19 9.14 -3.38
CA LEU A 27 13.00 8.95 -2.53
C LEU A 27 12.23 10.27 -2.37
N GLU A 28 12.92 11.37 -2.11
CA GLU A 28 12.31 12.69 -1.98
C GLU A 28 11.61 13.12 -3.27
N ARG A 29 12.26 12.95 -4.43
CA ARG A 29 11.65 13.22 -5.74
C ARG A 29 10.38 12.40 -5.97
N ARG A 30 10.41 11.11 -5.62
CA ARG A 30 9.22 10.25 -5.73
C ARG A 30 8.11 10.67 -4.80
N MET A 31 8.43 11.03 -3.55
CA MET A 31 7.44 11.54 -2.59
C MET A 31 6.79 12.83 -3.08
N GLN A 32 7.58 13.75 -3.66
CA GLN A 32 7.06 14.98 -4.26
C GLN A 32 6.15 14.71 -5.47
N ALA A 33 6.54 13.78 -6.34
CA ALA A 33 5.72 13.38 -7.49
C ALA A 33 4.40 12.75 -7.05
N ASP A 34 4.43 11.87 -6.04
CA ASP A 34 3.24 11.25 -5.47
C ASP A 34 2.32 12.29 -4.82
N GLU A 35 2.87 13.26 -4.08
CA GLU A 35 2.07 14.35 -3.49
C GLU A 35 1.46 15.26 -4.57
N ALA A 36 2.19 15.52 -5.66
CA ALA A 36 1.66 16.28 -6.79
C ALA A 36 0.48 15.54 -7.46
N GLU A 37 0.61 14.23 -7.67
CA GLU A 37 -0.48 13.39 -8.21
C GLU A 37 -1.71 13.35 -7.29
N TRP A 38 -1.50 13.33 -5.97
CA TRP A 38 -2.59 13.34 -4.98
C TRP A 38 -3.40 14.64 -4.99
N ASN A 39 -2.74 15.78 -5.26
CA ASN A 39 -3.39 17.09 -5.31
C ASN A 39 -4.17 17.35 -6.61
N LYS A 40 -3.91 16.59 -7.68
CA LYS A 40 -4.59 16.75 -8.97
C LYS A 40 -6.07 16.37 -8.88
N PRO A 41 -7.01 17.25 -9.24
CA PRO A 41 -8.44 16.93 -9.25
C PRO A 41 -8.78 15.74 -10.17
N GLU A 42 -8.09 15.58 -11.30
CA GLU A 42 -8.32 14.47 -12.23
C GLU A 42 -8.03 13.08 -11.64
N SER A 43 -7.16 12.99 -10.64
CA SER A 43 -6.87 11.74 -9.93
C SER A 43 -8.02 11.29 -9.02
N TRP A 44 -9.04 12.14 -8.82
CA TRP A 44 -10.17 11.88 -7.93
C TRP A 44 -11.47 11.72 -8.70
N ARG A 45 -11.83 10.47 -9.01
CA ARG A 45 -13.11 10.15 -9.65
C ARG A 45 -14.26 10.42 -8.69
N PHE A 46 -15.23 11.19 -9.17
CA PHE A 46 -16.38 11.65 -8.38
C PHE A 46 -15.99 12.42 -7.10
N GLY A 47 -14.75 12.93 -7.02
CA GLY A 47 -14.22 13.61 -5.84
C GLY A 47 -13.92 12.72 -4.63
N ILE A 48 -14.13 11.40 -4.74
CA ILE A 48 -14.06 10.46 -3.60
C ILE A 48 -13.08 9.31 -3.86
N PHE A 49 -13.06 8.76 -5.08
CA PHE A 49 -12.24 7.60 -5.41
C PHE A 49 -10.92 8.01 -6.03
N TYR A 50 -9.82 7.69 -5.36
CA TYR A 50 -8.49 8.00 -5.86
C TYR A 50 -8.02 6.97 -6.89
N TYR A 51 -7.50 7.47 -8.01
CA TYR A 51 -7.03 6.68 -9.13
C TYR A 51 -5.85 7.40 -9.81
N SER A 52 -4.61 7.01 -9.49
CA SER A 52 -3.43 7.44 -10.24
C SER A 52 -2.46 6.28 -10.46
N GLU A 53 -2.13 6.01 -11.73
CA GLU A 53 -1.12 5.02 -12.09
C GLU A 53 0.30 5.50 -11.76
N ARG A 54 0.49 6.83 -11.74
CA ARG A 54 1.78 7.49 -11.51
C ARG A 54 2.13 7.57 -10.03
N ASP A 55 1.15 7.80 -9.16
CA ASP A 55 1.37 7.75 -7.71
C ASP A 55 1.78 6.34 -7.31
N SER A 56 2.95 6.19 -6.69
CA SER A 56 3.51 4.88 -6.36
C SER A 56 2.83 4.21 -5.17
N ARG A 57 2.07 4.97 -4.36
CA ARG A 57 1.45 4.50 -3.12
C ARG A 57 0.20 3.66 -3.39
N ILE A 58 0.04 2.60 -2.60
CA ILE A 58 -1.16 1.75 -2.56
C ILE A 58 -2.27 2.42 -1.74
N TRP A 59 -1.87 3.10 -0.66
CA TRP A 59 -2.73 3.83 0.25
C TRP A 59 -2.26 5.28 0.31
N VAL A 60 -3.16 6.20 0.05
CA VAL A 60 -2.88 7.64 0.13
C VAL A 60 -3.60 8.25 1.33
N PRO A 61 -3.17 9.40 1.84
CA PRO A 61 -3.89 10.11 2.89
C PRO A 61 -5.35 10.36 2.47
N LYS A 62 -6.28 10.23 3.43
CA LYS A 62 -7.70 10.52 3.17
C LYS A 62 -7.91 12.00 2.82
N ARG A 63 -8.58 12.25 1.69
CA ARG A 63 -9.01 13.60 1.29
C ARG A 63 -10.26 14.00 2.05
N SER A 64 -10.23 15.16 2.70
CA SER A 64 -11.38 15.75 3.40
C SER A 64 -11.91 16.90 2.54
N LEU A 65 -13.21 16.88 2.20
CA LEU A 65 -13.90 18.02 1.57
C LEU A 65 -14.02 19.24 2.52
N PHE A 66 -13.86 19.04 3.84
CA PHE A 66 -14.13 20.05 4.86
C PHE A 66 -13.02 20.16 5.92
N SER A 67 -11.75 20.25 5.49
CA SER A 67 -10.58 20.56 6.34
C SER A 67 -9.83 19.37 6.98
N ARG A 68 -8.50 19.61 7.06
CA ARG A 68 -7.33 18.95 7.68
C ARG A 68 -7.25 17.41 7.63
N ARG A 69 -6.13 16.92 7.07
CA ARG A 69 -5.67 15.51 7.05
C ARG A 69 -6.27 14.72 8.22
N ARG A 70 -7.26 13.86 7.94
CA ARG A 70 -7.77 12.91 8.93
C ARG A 70 -6.93 11.66 8.89
N SER A 71 -6.80 11.02 10.04
CA SER A 71 -6.29 9.66 10.16
C SER A 71 -7.05 8.73 9.21
N GLY A 72 -6.31 7.83 8.55
CA GLY A 72 -6.84 6.85 7.61
C GLY A 72 -6.26 6.98 6.20
N GLY A 73 -6.37 5.90 5.45
CA GLY A 73 -5.91 5.80 4.06
C GLY A 73 -7.09 5.67 3.10
N THR A 74 -6.98 6.30 1.94
CA THR A 74 -7.79 6.03 0.76
C THR A 74 -7.00 5.06 -0.14
N PRO A 75 -7.60 3.95 -0.59
CA PRO A 75 -6.91 3.05 -1.51
C PRO A 75 -6.76 3.70 -2.87
N ASN A 76 -5.57 3.60 -3.48
CA ASN A 76 -5.34 3.98 -4.87
C ASN A 76 -5.85 2.85 -5.78
N LEU A 77 -7.06 3.00 -6.31
CA LEU A 77 -7.73 1.96 -7.11
C LEU A 77 -7.07 1.70 -8.47
N ALA A 78 -6.09 2.50 -8.88
CA ALA A 78 -5.23 2.18 -10.01
C ALA A 78 -4.31 0.98 -9.72
N LYS A 79 -3.96 0.75 -8.45
CA LYS A 79 -3.05 -0.31 -8.05
C LYS A 79 -3.80 -1.63 -7.89
N ARG A 80 -3.26 -2.69 -8.51
CA ARG A 80 -3.80 -4.05 -8.41
C ARG A 80 -3.94 -4.49 -6.95
N GLN A 81 -2.94 -4.23 -6.12
CA GLN A 81 -2.93 -4.60 -4.71
C GLN A 81 -4.07 -3.93 -3.93
N ALA A 82 -4.31 -2.64 -4.16
CA ALA A 82 -5.44 -1.93 -3.55
C ALA A 82 -6.78 -2.51 -3.99
N ARG A 83 -6.96 -2.81 -5.28
CA ARG A 83 -8.20 -3.45 -5.80
C ARG A 83 -8.43 -4.83 -5.21
N LEU A 84 -7.38 -5.65 -5.10
CA LEU A 84 -7.47 -6.96 -4.47
C LEU A 84 -7.86 -6.84 -3.00
N PHE A 85 -7.25 -5.92 -2.25
CA PHE A 85 -7.60 -5.68 -0.86
C PHE A 85 -9.08 -5.30 -0.71
N VAL A 86 -9.55 -4.29 -1.46
CA VAL A 86 -10.95 -3.85 -1.41
C VAL A 86 -11.89 -4.97 -1.86
N GLY A 87 -11.55 -5.70 -2.92
CA GLY A 87 -12.34 -6.82 -3.43
C GLY A 87 -12.46 -7.97 -2.43
N THR A 88 -11.35 -8.37 -1.79
CA THR A 88 -11.35 -9.40 -0.75
C THR A 88 -12.16 -8.95 0.47
N LEU A 89 -12.00 -7.71 0.89
CA LEU A 89 -12.75 -7.17 2.04
C LEU A 89 -14.26 -7.16 1.76
N LEU A 90 -14.67 -6.71 0.57
CA LEU A 90 -16.07 -6.74 0.15
C LEU A 90 -16.59 -8.17 0.06
N GLY A 91 -15.83 -9.08 -0.57
CA GLY A 91 -16.16 -10.49 -0.69
C GLY A 91 -16.34 -11.17 0.65
N PHE A 92 -15.49 -10.86 1.64
CA PHE A 92 -15.60 -11.36 3.00
C PHE A 92 -16.93 -10.96 3.66
N PHE A 93 -17.33 -9.69 3.56
CA PHE A 93 -18.61 -9.24 4.13
C PHE A 93 -19.81 -9.86 3.41
N LEU A 94 -19.76 -9.99 2.08
CA LEU A 94 -20.81 -10.67 1.31
C LEU A 94 -20.91 -12.16 1.67
N PHE A 95 -19.78 -12.82 1.89
CA PHE A 95 -19.73 -14.20 2.35
C PHE A 95 -20.36 -14.34 3.74
N LEU A 96 -19.98 -13.48 4.70
CA LEU A 96 -20.59 -13.48 6.03
C LEU A 96 -22.10 -13.27 5.97
N LEU A 97 -22.56 -12.31 5.16
CA LEU A 97 -23.98 -12.07 4.96
C LEU A 97 -24.69 -13.31 4.41
N ALA A 98 -24.11 -13.97 3.40
CA ALA A 98 -24.67 -15.19 2.83
C ALA A 98 -24.76 -16.32 3.86
N VAL A 99 -23.74 -16.49 4.71
CA VAL A 99 -23.75 -17.46 5.82
C VAL A 99 -24.86 -17.14 6.82
N VAL A 100 -24.98 -15.88 7.24
CA VAL A 100 -26.05 -15.45 8.16
C VAL A 100 -27.42 -15.74 7.58
N VAL A 101 -27.67 -15.36 6.32
CA VAL A 101 -28.94 -15.63 5.63
C VAL A 101 -29.21 -17.13 5.55
N ALA A 102 -28.20 -17.95 5.22
CA ALA A 102 -28.36 -19.40 5.15
C ALA A 102 -28.72 -20.01 6.51
N LEU A 103 -28.05 -19.59 7.58
CA LEU A 103 -28.31 -20.08 8.94
C LEU A 103 -29.68 -19.64 9.48
N SER A 104 -30.11 -18.40 9.18
CA SER A 104 -31.47 -17.94 9.50
C SER A 104 -32.53 -18.77 8.77
N ARG A 105 -32.32 -19.06 7.48
CA ARG A 105 -33.25 -19.89 6.70
C ARG A 105 -33.31 -21.35 7.17
N ALA A 106 -32.21 -21.87 7.72
CA ALA A 106 -32.14 -23.20 8.30
C ALA A 106 -32.67 -23.25 9.76
N GLY A 107 -33.09 -22.11 10.33
CA GLY A 107 -33.67 -22.03 11.68
C GLY A 107 -32.65 -22.04 12.82
N TYR A 108 -31.35 -21.91 12.51
CA TYR A 108 -30.29 -21.84 13.52
C TYR A 108 -30.14 -20.44 14.14
N LEU A 109 -30.60 -19.41 13.44
CA LEU A 109 -30.64 -18.03 13.94
C LEU A 109 -32.11 -17.60 14.00
N ARG A 110 -32.56 -17.13 15.17
CA ARG A 110 -33.90 -16.59 15.42
C ARG A 110 -33.87 -15.08 15.43
#